data_AF-A0A1X1T1L9-F1
#
_entry.id   AF-A0A1X1T1L9-F1
#
_cell.length_a   1.000
_cell.length_b   1.000
_cell.length_c   1.000
_cell.angle_alpha   90.00
_cell.angle_beta   90.00
_cell.angle_gamma   90.00
#
_symmetry.space_group_name_H-M   'P 1'
#
loop_
_entity.id
_entity.type
_entity.pdbx_description
1 polymer ?
#
loop_
_entity_poly.entity_id
_entity_poly.type
_entity_poly.pdbx_seq_one_letter_code
_entity_poly.pdbx_strand_id
1 'polypeptide(L)'
;MVTTNVAQPTGPPPVPAELDARVGRPRDSRLHRTILDATRELLTTRSYAELSMESVAARAQVGKKTLYRRWSSKAPLVAEAVLDAYGGSGSFPVADTGDIRADLRTWLDEHAEFLADPPNAALVRALVAAAAARPGDGEDLYRQLSAPQLAGLTTRLRNAVEAGELRPDTDTEAVATAIVGTMLLHALAQPGGGMGRQFDGLLDAILNGVSSSDC
;
A
#
# COMPACT_ATOMS: atom_id res chain seq x y z
N MET A 1 60.11 56.15 16.32
CA MET A 1 58.67 55.99 16.03
C MET A 1 58.58 55.38 14.63
N VAL A 2 58.82 54.09 14.44
CA VAL A 2 57.88 52.94 14.50
C VAL A 2 56.48 53.23 13.95
N THR A 3 56.23 52.79 12.72
CA THR A 3 54.95 52.33 12.13
C THR A 3 55.33 51.53 10.88
N THR A 4 55.57 50.22 10.97
CA THR A 4 54.62 49.10 10.78
C THR A 4 53.84 49.18 9.47
N ASN A 5 54.19 48.34 8.48
CA ASN A 5 53.17 47.61 7.72
C ASN A 5 53.66 46.20 7.38
N VAL A 6 52.78 45.23 7.64
CA VAL A 6 52.99 43.80 7.74
C VAL A 6 52.65 43.14 6.41
N ALA A 7 53.45 42.14 6.04
CA ALA A 7 53.28 41.32 4.84
C ALA A 7 51.93 40.58 4.81
N GLN A 8 51.29 40.59 3.64
CA GLN A 8 50.09 39.79 3.35
C GLN A 8 50.44 38.31 3.13
N PRO A 9 49.74 37.36 3.75
CA PRO A 9 49.84 35.94 3.37
C PRO A 9 48.96 35.63 2.16
N THR A 10 49.56 34.96 1.18
CA THR A 10 48.94 34.42 -0.03
C THR A 10 47.98 33.27 0.32
N GLY A 11 46.69 33.44 0.03
CA GLY A 11 45.70 32.35 0.13
C GLY A 11 45.82 31.33 -1.01
N PRO A 12 45.36 30.08 -0.80
CA PRO A 12 45.45 29.02 -1.81
C PRO A 12 44.54 29.29 -3.02
N PRO A 13 44.85 28.73 -4.21
CA PRO A 13 44.12 28.99 -5.45
C PRO A 13 42.68 28.47 -5.41
N PRO A 14 41.75 29.07 -6.18
CA PRO A 14 40.34 28.68 -6.18
C PRO A 14 40.15 27.25 -6.70
N VAL A 15 39.39 26.48 -5.94
CA VAL A 15 38.93 25.13 -6.27
C VAL A 15 37.98 25.23 -7.47
N PRO A 16 38.09 24.38 -8.52
CA PRO A 16 37.15 24.40 -9.64
C PRO A 16 35.74 24.12 -9.14
N ALA A 17 34.78 24.98 -9.49
CA ALA A 17 33.37 24.76 -9.21
C ALA A 17 32.95 23.38 -9.73
N GLU A 18 32.43 22.58 -8.81
CA GLU A 18 31.98 21.23 -9.02
C GLU A 18 31.00 21.16 -10.20
N LEU A 19 31.20 20.10 -10.98
CA LEU A 19 30.32 19.62 -12.03
C LEU A 19 28.88 19.64 -11.51
N ASP A 20 28.03 20.48 -12.09
CA ASP A 20 26.59 20.45 -11.91
C ASP A 20 26.11 19.02 -12.20
N ALA A 21 25.95 18.28 -11.11
CA ALA A 21 25.46 16.93 -11.10
C ALA A 21 24.08 17.00 -11.75
N ARG A 22 23.96 16.32 -12.89
CA ARG A 22 22.71 16.08 -13.59
C ARG A 22 21.77 15.38 -12.62
N VAL A 23 21.00 16.17 -11.86
CA VAL A 23 19.88 15.70 -11.04
C VAL A 23 18.82 15.20 -12.03
N GLY A 24 18.92 13.92 -12.36
CA GLY A 24 17.97 13.23 -13.21
C GLY A 24 16.63 13.02 -12.49
N ARG A 25 15.81 14.07 -12.31
CA ARG A 25 14.36 13.95 -12.02
C ARG A 25 13.62 15.28 -12.23
N PRO A 26 12.78 15.41 -13.29
CA PRO A 26 11.31 15.45 -13.08
C PRO A 26 10.48 14.70 -14.15
N ARG A 27 11.04 14.33 -15.30
CA ARG A 27 10.30 13.63 -16.38
C ARG A 27 9.94 12.20 -16.01
N ASP A 28 10.77 11.57 -15.18
CA ASP A 28 10.67 10.17 -14.81
C ASP A 28 9.44 9.88 -13.91
N SER A 29 9.14 10.78 -12.94
CA SER A 29 8.02 10.62 -12.02
C SER A 29 6.65 10.91 -12.63
N ARG A 30 6.57 11.79 -13.63
CA ARG A 30 5.31 12.01 -14.38
C ARG A 30 4.98 10.79 -15.25
N LEU A 31 5.96 10.31 -16.01
CA LEU A 31 5.83 9.12 -16.82
C LEU A 31 5.42 7.89 -15.99
N HIS A 32 6.02 7.73 -14.81
CA HIS A 32 5.70 6.65 -13.90
C HIS A 32 4.23 6.67 -13.48
N ARG A 33 3.72 7.81 -12.99
CA ARG A 33 2.30 7.97 -12.64
C ARG A 33 1.37 7.73 -13.82
N THR A 34 1.70 8.26 -15.01
CA THR A 34 0.90 8.02 -16.22
C THR A 34 0.73 6.52 -16.54
N ILE A 35 1.74 5.70 -16.24
CA ILE A 35 1.66 4.24 -16.45
C ILE A 35 0.77 3.58 -15.38
N LEU A 36 0.87 3.99 -14.12
CA LEU A 36 0.02 3.47 -13.05
C LEU A 36 -1.45 3.87 -13.26
N ASP A 37 -1.71 5.12 -13.64
CA ASP A 37 -3.04 5.63 -13.99
C ASP A 37 -3.65 4.83 -15.15
N ALA A 38 -2.89 4.63 -16.23
CA ALA A 38 -3.32 3.81 -17.37
C ALA A 38 -3.64 2.37 -16.96
N THR A 39 -2.90 1.80 -16.02
CA THR A 39 -3.14 0.46 -15.48
C THR A 39 -4.44 0.43 -14.69
N ARG A 40 -4.66 1.39 -13.79
CA ARG A 40 -5.89 1.54 -12.99
C ARG A 40 -7.12 1.70 -13.89
N GLU A 41 -7.04 2.57 -14.89
CA GLU A 41 -8.13 2.80 -15.84
C GLU A 41 -8.45 1.55 -16.66
N LEU A 42 -7.45 0.82 -17.16
CA LEU A 42 -7.69 -0.41 -17.93
C LEU A 42 -8.41 -1.47 -17.07
N LEU A 43 -8.03 -1.60 -15.79
CA LEU A 43 -8.63 -2.55 -14.88
C LEU A 43 -10.09 -2.23 -14.51
N THR A 44 -10.57 -1.00 -14.73
CA THR A 44 -12.01 -0.69 -14.57
C THR A 44 -12.89 -1.42 -15.60
N THR A 45 -12.33 -1.76 -16.76
CA THR A 45 -13.08 -2.38 -17.87
C THR A 45 -12.56 -3.77 -18.26
N ARG A 46 -11.44 -4.21 -17.67
CA ARG A 46 -10.76 -5.45 -18.00
C ARG A 46 -10.35 -6.20 -16.75
N SER A 47 -10.39 -7.52 -16.81
CA SER A 47 -9.80 -8.39 -15.79
C SER A 47 -8.27 -8.36 -15.84
N TYR A 48 -7.63 -8.85 -14.77
CA TYR A 48 -6.19 -9.09 -14.77
C TYR A 48 -5.74 -10.02 -15.91
N ALA A 49 -6.56 -11.00 -16.30
CA ALA A 49 -6.24 -11.91 -17.38
C ALA A 49 -6.15 -11.20 -18.74
N GLU A 50 -7.07 -10.26 -19.00
CA GLU A 50 -7.14 -9.45 -20.23
C GLU A 50 -6.13 -8.30 -20.27
N LEU A 51 -5.57 -7.92 -19.12
CA LEU A 51 -4.52 -6.92 -19.03
C LEU A 51 -3.22 -7.47 -19.66
N SER A 52 -2.61 -6.67 -20.54
CA SER A 52 -1.29 -6.93 -21.10
C SER A 52 -0.38 -5.71 -20.98
N MET A 53 0.94 -5.95 -20.92
CA MET A 53 1.95 -4.88 -20.91
C MET A 53 1.81 -4.00 -22.16
N GLU A 54 1.46 -4.58 -23.30
CA GLU A 54 1.16 -3.88 -24.54
C GLU A 54 -0.02 -2.94 -24.42
N SER A 55 -1.12 -3.41 -23.82
CA SER A 55 -2.32 -2.58 -23.64
C SER A 55 -2.05 -1.39 -22.73
N VAL A 56 -1.26 -1.59 -21.65
CA VAL A 56 -0.83 -0.51 -20.76
C VAL A 56 0.06 0.47 -21.50
N ALA A 57 1.07 -0.03 -22.23
CA ALA A 57 1.99 0.82 -22.98
C ALA A 57 1.25 1.69 -24.01
N ALA A 58 0.28 1.11 -24.72
CA ALA A 58 -0.57 1.83 -25.66
C ALA A 58 -1.43 2.89 -24.97
N ARG A 59 -2.07 2.54 -23.84
CA ARG A 59 -2.92 3.48 -23.09
C ARG A 59 -2.12 4.64 -22.48
N ALA A 60 -0.95 4.34 -21.91
CA ALA A 60 -0.04 5.34 -21.35
C ALA A 60 0.75 6.13 -22.42
N GLN A 61 0.61 5.78 -23.71
CA GLN A 61 1.36 6.36 -24.82
C GLN A 61 2.89 6.27 -24.65
N VAL A 62 3.36 5.13 -24.14
CA VAL A 62 4.78 4.87 -23.90
C VAL A 62 5.30 3.71 -24.75
N GLY A 63 6.59 3.74 -25.09
CA GLY A 63 7.22 2.60 -25.78
C GLY A 63 7.31 1.37 -24.88
N LYS A 64 7.10 0.17 -25.45
CA LYS A 64 7.19 -1.10 -24.71
C LYS A 64 8.50 -1.26 -23.93
N LYS A 65 9.64 -0.92 -24.56
CA LYS A 65 10.97 -0.98 -23.91
C LYS A 65 11.05 -0.13 -22.65
N THR A 66 10.36 1.01 -22.62
CA THR A 66 10.31 1.90 -21.46
C THR A 66 9.54 1.26 -20.30
N LEU A 67 8.43 0.58 -20.61
CA LEU A 67 7.61 -0.12 -19.63
C LEU A 67 8.37 -1.34 -19.05
N TYR A 68 8.89 -2.21 -19.91
CA TYR A 68 9.61 -3.43 -19.50
C TYR A 68 10.91 -3.17 -18.72
N ARG A 69 11.53 -1.99 -18.88
CA ARG A 69 12.70 -1.60 -18.08
C ARG A 69 12.35 -1.39 -16.60
N ARG A 70 11.11 -1.02 -16.30
CA ARG A 70 10.64 -0.71 -14.94
C ARG A 70 9.93 -1.90 -14.32
N TRP A 71 9.08 -2.57 -15.10
CA TRP A 71 8.31 -3.73 -14.66
C TRP A 71 8.61 -4.91 -15.56
N SER A 72 9.15 -5.98 -14.98
CA SER A 72 9.47 -7.21 -15.70
C SER A 72 8.23 -7.93 -16.22
N SER A 73 7.08 -7.77 -15.55
CA SER A 73 5.80 -8.34 -15.95
C SER A 73 4.62 -7.48 -15.45
N LYS A 74 3.39 -7.89 -15.77
CA LYS A 74 2.18 -7.17 -15.31
C LYS A 74 1.89 -7.34 -13.81
N ALA A 75 2.40 -8.39 -13.16
CA ALA A 75 2.19 -8.62 -11.73
C ALA A 75 2.80 -7.51 -10.85
N PRO A 76 4.12 -7.20 -10.93
CA PRO A 76 4.72 -6.10 -10.17
C PRO A 76 4.17 -4.73 -10.57
N LEU A 77 3.70 -4.56 -11.81
CA LEU A 77 3.02 -3.33 -12.23
C LEU A 77 1.69 -3.13 -11.51
N VAL A 78 0.87 -4.18 -11.42
CA VAL A 78 -0.40 -4.14 -10.67
C VAL A 78 -0.14 -3.95 -9.18
N ALA A 79 0.90 -4.59 -8.64
CA ALA A 79 1.32 -4.42 -7.25
C ALA A 79 1.61 -2.95 -6.92
N GLU A 80 2.42 -2.30 -7.76
CA GLU A 80 2.81 -0.91 -7.57
C GLU A 80 1.62 0.04 -7.78
N ALA A 81 0.72 -0.26 -8.73
CA ALA A 81 -0.51 0.52 -8.89
C ALA A 81 -1.42 0.45 -7.66
N VAL A 82 -1.45 -0.67 -6.94
CA VAL A 82 -2.16 -0.78 -5.65
C VAL A 82 -1.44 0.02 -4.57
N LEU A 83 -0.11 -0.10 -4.45
CA LEU A 83 0.66 0.68 -3.48
C LEU A 83 0.46 2.19 -3.66
N ASP A 84 0.52 2.68 -4.90
CA ASP A 84 0.31 4.09 -5.25
C ASP A 84 -1.11 4.54 -4.89
N ALA A 85 -2.12 3.69 -5.12
CA ALA A 85 -3.50 3.97 -4.71
C ALA A 85 -3.65 4.11 -3.18
N TYR A 86 -2.86 3.38 -2.39
CA TYR A 86 -2.74 3.54 -0.93
C TYR A 86 -1.80 4.68 -0.50
N GLY A 87 -1.40 5.58 -1.41
CA GLY A 87 -0.47 6.67 -1.08
C GLY A 87 0.97 6.22 -0.83
N GLY A 88 1.33 5.01 -1.24
CA GLY A 88 2.69 4.44 -1.17
C GLY A 88 2.99 3.62 0.08
N SER A 89 2.10 3.57 1.08
CA SER A 89 2.30 2.80 2.32
C SER A 89 1.79 1.35 2.22
N GLY A 90 0.87 1.07 1.27
CA GLY A 90 0.22 -0.23 1.13
C GLY A 90 -0.82 -0.56 2.21
N SER A 91 -1.11 0.37 3.12
CA SER A 91 -2.13 0.27 4.16
C SER A 91 -2.49 1.65 4.71
N PHE A 92 -3.72 1.82 5.17
CA PHE A 92 -4.05 2.91 6.08
C PHE A 92 -3.47 2.65 7.48
N PRO A 93 -3.04 3.71 8.21
CA PRO A 93 -2.55 3.57 9.57
C PRO A 93 -3.69 3.14 10.50
N VAL A 94 -3.39 2.27 11.47
CA VAL A 94 -4.35 1.93 12.52
C VAL A 94 -4.10 2.90 13.68
N ALA A 95 -5.13 3.63 14.09
CA ALA A 95 -5.05 4.52 15.24
C ALA A 95 -4.85 3.74 16.55
N ASP A 96 -4.28 4.41 17.54
CA ASP A 96 -4.08 3.86 18.89
C ASP A 96 -4.64 4.87 19.90
N THR A 97 -5.97 4.96 19.97
CA THR A 97 -6.67 5.93 20.82
C THR A 97 -7.00 5.40 22.21
N GLY A 98 -6.67 4.14 22.50
CA GLY A 98 -7.11 3.43 23.71
C GLY A 98 -8.57 2.95 23.66
N ASP A 99 -9.15 2.88 22.45
CA ASP A 99 -10.41 2.17 22.20
C ASP A 99 -10.23 1.30 20.94
N ILE A 100 -9.86 0.03 21.16
CA ILE A 100 -9.57 -0.92 20.10
C ILE A 100 -10.77 -1.11 19.16
N ARG A 101 -12.00 -1.02 19.69
CA ARG A 101 -13.18 -1.17 18.85
C ARG A 101 -13.31 0.02 17.90
N ALA A 102 -13.15 1.24 18.42
CA ALA A 102 -13.20 2.46 17.61
C ALA A 102 -12.05 2.53 16.59
N ASP A 103 -10.84 2.11 16.99
CA ASP A 103 -9.66 2.09 16.13
C ASP A 103 -9.84 1.12 14.95
N LEU A 104 -10.28 -0.11 15.22
CA LEU A 104 -10.55 -1.11 14.19
C LEU A 104 -11.73 -0.69 13.30
N ARG A 105 -12.77 -0.09 13.87
CA ARG A 105 -13.92 0.45 13.14
C ARG A 105 -13.48 1.51 12.12
N THR A 106 -12.71 2.49 12.59
CA THR A 106 -12.20 3.58 11.74
C THR A 106 -11.34 3.04 10.60
N TRP A 107 -10.41 2.13 10.92
CA TRP A 107 -9.55 1.51 9.92
C TRP A 107 -10.33 0.70 8.87
N LEU A 108 -11.37 -0.02 9.29
CA LEU A 108 -12.27 -0.74 8.39
C LEU A 108 -13.07 0.23 7.50
N ASP A 109 -13.58 1.32 8.07
CA ASP A 109 -14.35 2.33 7.33
C ASP A 109 -13.48 3.02 6.25
N GLU A 110 -12.20 3.32 6.53
CA GLU A 110 -11.26 3.84 5.54
C GLU A 110 -11.05 2.86 4.37
N HIS A 111 -10.93 1.56 4.66
CA HIS A 111 -10.84 0.54 3.62
C HIS A 111 -12.14 0.38 2.84
N ALA A 112 -13.30 0.48 3.49
CA ALA A 112 -14.59 0.46 2.80
C ALA A 112 -14.75 1.67 1.86
N GLU A 113 -14.38 2.87 2.31
CA GLU A 113 -14.42 4.07 1.48
C GLU A 113 -13.47 3.94 0.28
N PHE A 114 -12.25 3.44 0.52
CA PHE A 114 -11.30 3.16 -0.56
C PHE A 114 -11.85 2.17 -1.58
N LEU A 115 -12.47 1.08 -1.13
CA LEU A 115 -13.06 0.05 -1.97
C LEU A 115 -14.41 0.45 -2.60
N ALA A 116 -15.05 1.52 -2.12
CA ALA A 116 -16.25 2.07 -2.73
C ALA A 116 -15.96 2.72 -4.10
N ASP A 117 -14.71 3.17 -4.33
CA ASP A 117 -14.27 3.65 -5.64
C ASP A 117 -14.05 2.47 -6.61
N PRO A 118 -14.83 2.33 -7.71
CA PRO A 118 -14.77 1.17 -8.59
C PRO A 118 -13.36 0.85 -9.15
N PRO A 119 -12.55 1.83 -9.59
CA PRO A 119 -11.15 1.59 -9.94
C PRO A 119 -10.27 1.00 -8.82
N ASN A 120 -10.46 1.40 -7.55
CA ASN A 120 -9.70 0.82 -6.45
C ASN A 120 -10.12 -0.63 -6.19
N ALA A 121 -11.43 -0.91 -6.19
CA ALA A 121 -11.93 -2.27 -6.08
C ALA A 121 -11.39 -3.15 -7.22
N ALA A 122 -11.33 -2.63 -8.45
CA ALA A 122 -10.75 -3.34 -9.59
C ALA A 122 -9.26 -3.64 -9.41
N LEU A 123 -8.47 -2.69 -8.88
CA LEU A 123 -7.06 -2.89 -8.54
C LEU A 123 -6.87 -4.02 -7.52
N VAL A 124 -7.64 -4.02 -6.44
CA VAL A 124 -7.55 -5.06 -5.40
C VAL A 124 -7.94 -6.44 -5.95
N ARG A 125 -8.99 -6.54 -6.77
CA ARG A 125 -9.32 -7.81 -7.45
C ARG A 125 -8.21 -8.27 -8.39
N ALA A 126 -7.61 -7.35 -9.14
CA ALA A 126 -6.51 -7.65 -10.04
C ALA A 126 -5.27 -8.14 -9.30
N LEU A 127 -5.01 -7.58 -8.11
CA LEU A 127 -3.92 -8.02 -7.24
C LEU A 127 -4.11 -9.47 -6.77
N VAL A 128 -5.30 -9.81 -6.28
CA VAL A 128 -5.61 -11.19 -5.87
C VAL A 128 -5.45 -12.14 -7.06
N ALA A 129 -5.95 -11.76 -8.23
CA ALA A 129 -5.78 -12.54 -9.45
C ALA A 129 -4.30 -12.67 -9.86
N ALA A 130 -3.48 -11.63 -9.66
CA ALA A 130 -2.05 -11.66 -9.92
C ALA A 130 -1.33 -12.65 -8.99
N ALA A 131 -1.65 -12.63 -7.69
CA ALA A 131 -1.08 -13.56 -6.71
C ALA A 131 -1.38 -15.03 -7.03
N ALA A 132 -2.53 -15.31 -7.65
CA ALA A 132 -2.93 -16.66 -8.05
C ALA A 132 -2.41 -17.09 -9.43
N ALA A 133 -1.86 -16.17 -10.23
CA ALA A 133 -1.62 -16.42 -11.66
C ALA A 133 -0.38 -17.28 -11.95
N ARG A 134 0.68 -17.15 -11.15
CA ARG A 134 1.93 -17.90 -11.35
C ARG A 134 2.49 -18.37 -10.02
N PRO A 135 3.13 -19.56 -9.99
CA PRO A 135 3.96 -19.94 -8.84
C PRO A 135 5.04 -18.89 -8.58
N GLY A 136 5.14 -18.40 -7.35
CA GLY A 136 6.12 -17.38 -6.93
C GLY A 136 5.55 -15.96 -6.83
N ASP A 137 4.64 -15.56 -7.74
CA ASP A 137 4.06 -14.20 -7.72
C ASP A 137 3.31 -13.93 -6.40
N GLY A 138 2.63 -14.94 -5.85
CA GLY A 138 1.89 -14.82 -4.59
C GLY A 138 2.75 -14.45 -3.39
N GLU A 139 3.98 -14.98 -3.27
CA GLU A 139 4.85 -14.68 -2.13
C GLU A 139 5.39 -13.25 -2.19
N ASP A 140 5.84 -12.82 -3.37
CA ASP A 140 6.36 -11.48 -3.58
C ASP A 140 5.26 -10.43 -3.38
N LEU A 141 4.06 -10.69 -3.91
CA LEU A 141 2.91 -9.80 -3.73
C LEU A 141 2.43 -9.77 -2.28
N TYR A 142 2.38 -10.92 -1.60
CA TYR A 142 2.07 -10.98 -0.17
C TYR A 142 3.04 -10.12 0.64
N ARG A 143 4.34 -10.26 0.39
CA ARG A 143 5.39 -9.51 1.10
C ARG A 143 5.28 -8.00 0.89
N GLN A 144 4.92 -7.58 -0.33
CA GLN A 144 4.83 -6.16 -0.67
C GLN A 144 3.53 -5.50 -0.20
N LEU A 145 2.42 -6.25 -0.11
CA LEU A 145 1.09 -5.64 0.02
C LEU A 145 0.29 -6.13 1.22
N SER A 146 0.31 -7.43 1.50
CA SER A 146 -0.45 -8.00 2.63
C SER A 146 0.33 -7.91 3.94
N ALA A 147 1.64 -8.14 3.90
CA ALA A 147 2.49 -8.12 5.09
C ALA A 147 2.51 -6.74 5.80
N PRO A 148 2.58 -5.59 5.10
CA PRO A 148 2.50 -4.28 5.76
C PRO A 148 1.16 -4.04 6.48
N GLN A 149 0.03 -4.41 5.86
CA GLN A 149 -1.30 -4.31 6.47
C GLN A 149 -1.38 -5.16 7.74
N LEU A 150 -0.96 -6.43 7.64
CA LEU A 150 -0.96 -7.35 8.76
C LEU A 150 -0.05 -6.87 9.88
N ALA A 151 1.13 -6.33 9.56
CA ALA A 151 2.07 -5.83 10.56
C ALA A 151 1.52 -4.63 11.34
N GLY A 152 0.90 -3.65 10.67
CA GLY A 152 0.29 -2.49 11.32
C GLY A 152 -0.85 -2.89 12.25
N LEU A 153 -1.75 -3.75 11.77
CA LEU A 153 -2.89 -4.24 12.54
C LEU A 153 -2.46 -5.11 13.73
N THR A 154 -1.50 -6.02 13.52
CA THR A 154 -0.94 -6.85 14.58
C THR A 154 -0.26 -6.01 15.65
N THR A 155 0.44 -4.93 15.26
CA THR A 155 1.07 -3.99 16.21
C THR A 155 0.02 -3.33 17.09
N ARG A 156 -1.07 -2.79 16.51
CA ARG A 156 -2.15 -2.20 17.31
C ARG A 156 -2.81 -3.21 18.24
N LEU A 157 -3.08 -4.43 17.77
CA LEU A 157 -3.68 -5.48 18.59
C LEU A 157 -2.77 -5.88 19.76
N ARG A 158 -1.44 -5.92 19.58
CA ARG A 158 -0.50 -6.16 20.68
C ARG A 158 -0.54 -5.04 21.71
N ASN A 159 -0.56 -3.77 21.29
CA ASN A 159 -0.70 -2.64 22.20
C ASN A 159 -2.01 -2.73 23.02
N ALA A 160 -3.10 -3.17 22.38
CA ALA A 160 -4.39 -3.37 23.04
C ALA A 160 -4.33 -4.47 24.12
N VAL A 161 -3.57 -5.54 23.88
CA VAL A 161 -3.31 -6.58 24.89
C VAL A 161 -2.52 -6.01 26.06
N GLU A 162 -1.45 -5.24 25.79
CA GLU A 162 -0.62 -4.62 26.83
C GLU A 162 -1.40 -3.60 27.68
N ALA A 163 -2.32 -2.86 27.07
CA ALA A 163 -3.20 -1.90 27.72
C ALA A 163 -4.38 -2.56 28.47
N GLY A 164 -4.59 -3.87 28.34
CA GLY A 164 -5.70 -4.59 28.95
C GLY A 164 -7.05 -4.40 28.25
N GLU A 165 -7.05 -3.86 27.04
CA GLU A 165 -8.26 -3.76 26.19
C GLU A 165 -8.66 -5.12 25.61
N LEU A 166 -7.69 -6.02 25.40
CA LEU A 166 -7.88 -7.39 24.92
C LEU A 166 -7.37 -8.41 25.94
N ARG A 167 -7.82 -9.66 25.81
CA ARG A 167 -7.36 -10.77 26.66
C ARG A 167 -5.87 -11.05 26.43
N PRO A 168 -5.10 -11.44 27.47
CA PRO A 168 -3.66 -11.69 27.36
C PRO A 168 -3.30 -12.88 26.46
N ASP A 169 -4.24 -13.78 26.18
CA ASP A 169 -4.07 -14.95 25.33
C ASP A 169 -4.54 -14.72 23.87
N THR A 170 -4.85 -13.46 23.50
CA THR A 170 -5.31 -13.12 22.16
C THR A 170 -4.24 -13.41 21.11
N ASP A 171 -4.55 -14.29 20.16
CA ASP A 171 -3.73 -14.49 18.97
C ASP A 171 -3.92 -13.30 18.00
N THR A 172 -3.05 -12.30 18.18
CA THR A 172 -3.10 -11.05 17.40
C THR A 172 -2.91 -11.28 15.90
N GLU A 173 -2.15 -12.30 15.49
CA GLU A 173 -1.90 -12.59 14.07
C GLU A 173 -3.12 -13.25 13.43
N ALA A 174 -3.77 -14.18 14.13
CA ALA A 174 -5.02 -14.78 13.68
C ALA A 174 -6.13 -13.74 13.56
N VAL A 175 -6.25 -12.83 14.53
CA VAL A 175 -7.24 -11.73 14.49
C VAL A 175 -6.96 -10.79 13.32
N ALA A 176 -5.72 -10.34 13.14
CA ALA A 176 -5.36 -9.49 12.00
C ALA A 176 -5.65 -10.17 10.65
N THR A 177 -5.32 -11.45 10.54
CA THR A 177 -5.59 -12.26 9.34
C THR A 177 -7.08 -12.39 9.06
N ALA A 178 -7.90 -12.61 10.10
CA ALA A 178 -9.36 -12.71 9.94
C ALA A 178 -9.96 -11.38 9.44
N ILE A 179 -9.50 -10.25 9.97
CA ILE A 179 -9.95 -8.91 9.56
C ILE A 179 -9.57 -8.63 8.10
N VAL A 180 -8.27 -8.73 7.77
CA VAL A 180 -7.77 -8.47 6.40
C VAL A 180 -8.37 -9.46 5.39
N GLY A 181 -8.47 -10.74 5.75
CA GLY A 181 -9.06 -11.77 4.90
C GLY A 181 -10.53 -11.51 4.60
N THR A 182 -11.31 -11.09 5.60
CA THR A 182 -12.71 -10.71 5.42
C THR A 182 -12.83 -9.51 4.49
N MET A 183 -11.99 -8.49 4.66
CA MET A 183 -11.97 -7.32 3.79
C MET A 183 -11.64 -7.70 2.33
N LEU A 184 -10.63 -8.54 2.10
CA LEU A 184 -10.28 -9.03 0.76
C LEU A 184 -11.41 -9.84 0.13
N LEU A 185 -12.06 -10.72 0.88
CA LEU A 185 -13.22 -11.47 0.40
C LEU A 185 -14.36 -10.54 -0.04
N HIS A 186 -14.60 -9.45 0.69
CA HIS A 186 -15.62 -8.45 0.32
C HIS A 186 -15.26 -7.70 -0.96
N ALA A 187 -14.01 -7.26 -1.10
CA ALA A 187 -13.54 -6.61 -2.31
C ALA A 187 -13.72 -7.48 -3.57
N LEU A 188 -13.64 -8.81 -3.40
CA LEU A 188 -13.87 -9.79 -4.46
C LEU A 188 -15.37 -10.00 -4.75
N ALA A 189 -16.21 -10.08 -3.72
CA ALA A 189 -17.60 -10.51 -3.84
C ALA A 189 -18.59 -9.37 -4.17
N GLN A 190 -18.38 -8.15 -3.65
CA GLN A 190 -19.39 -7.09 -3.67
C GLN A 190 -18.80 -5.72 -4.05
N PRO A 191 -18.70 -5.39 -5.36
CA PRO A 191 -18.35 -4.05 -5.78
C PRO A 191 -19.45 -3.06 -5.35
N GLY A 192 -19.16 -2.18 -4.38
CA GLY A 192 -20.07 -1.11 -3.97
C GLY A 192 -21.21 -1.50 -3.00
N GLY A 193 -21.16 -2.68 -2.38
CA GLY A 193 -22.08 -3.05 -1.30
C GLY A 193 -21.73 -2.34 0.01
N GLY A 194 -22.74 -1.83 0.74
CA GLY A 194 -22.52 -1.11 1.99
C GLY A 194 -21.84 -1.97 3.07
N MET A 195 -20.59 -1.66 3.40
CA MET A 195 -19.72 -2.46 4.28
C MET A 195 -20.00 -2.24 5.78
N GLY A 196 -20.59 -1.10 6.16
CA GLY A 196 -20.69 -0.66 7.55
C GLY A 196 -21.36 -1.67 8.50
N ARG A 197 -22.55 -2.20 8.17
CA ARG A 197 -23.26 -3.16 9.03
C ARG A 197 -22.53 -4.50 9.19
N GLN A 198 -21.73 -4.87 8.20
CA GLN A 198 -21.03 -6.15 8.21
C GLN A 198 -19.77 -6.09 9.07
N PHE A 199 -19.10 -4.95 9.07
CA PHE A 199 -17.96 -4.71 9.94
C PHE A 199 -18.33 -4.65 11.42
N ASP A 200 -19.50 -4.10 11.77
CA ASP A 200 -19.98 -4.14 13.15
C ASP A 200 -20.14 -5.58 13.65
N GLY A 201 -20.77 -6.45 12.84
CA GLY A 201 -20.92 -7.87 13.16
C GLY A 201 -19.59 -8.63 13.20
N LEU A 202 -18.63 -8.29 12.33
CA LEU A 202 -17.28 -8.86 12.36
C LEU A 202 -16.56 -8.48 13.66
N LEU A 203 -16.58 -7.20 14.03
CA LEU A 203 -15.95 -6.71 15.26
C LEU A 203 -16.63 -7.30 16.50
N ASP A 204 -17.96 -7.44 16.51
CA ASP A 204 -18.67 -8.11 17.59
C ASP A 204 -18.23 -9.56 17.73
N ALA A 205 -18.18 -10.31 16.63
CA ALA A 205 -17.77 -11.71 16.64
C ALA A 205 -16.32 -11.90 17.08
N ILE A 206 -15.41 -11.01 16.66
CA ILE A 206 -13.98 -11.08 17.00
C ILE A 206 -13.72 -10.64 18.44
N LEU A 207 -14.28 -9.50 18.86
CA LEU A 207 -13.97 -8.90 20.17
C LEU A 207 -14.74 -9.57 21.30
N ASN A 208 -16.01 -9.93 21.08
CA ASN A 208 -16.86 -10.54 22.11
C ASN A 208 -16.88 -12.07 22.05
N GLY A 209 -16.44 -12.66 20.93
CA GLY A 209 -16.59 -14.08 20.67
C GLY A 209 -18.02 -14.47 20.29
N VAL A 210 -18.19 -15.70 19.79
CA VAL A 210 -19.49 -16.23 19.33
C VAL A 210 -20.00 -17.41 20.17
N SER A 211 -19.20 -17.89 21.12
CA SER A 211 -19.59 -18.97 22.03
C SER A 211 -20.49 -18.43 23.13
N SER A 212 -21.58 -19.12 23.43
CA SER A 212 -22.34 -18.89 24.66
C SER A 212 -21.47 -19.29 25.85
N SER A 213 -21.30 -18.40 26.83
CA SER A 213 -20.54 -18.69 28.06
C SER A 213 -21.21 -19.73 28.97
N ASP A 214 -22.39 -20.23 28.59
CA ASP A 214 -23.16 -21.24 29.28
C ASP A 214 -23.03 -22.60 28.57
N CYS A 215 -21.96 -23.35 28.88
CA CYS A 215 -21.85 -24.79 28.64
C CYS A 215 -20.87 -25.41 29.65
#